data_AF-A0A958G1V7-F1
#
_entry.id   AF-A0A958G1V7-F1
#
_cell.length_a   1.000
_cell.length_b   1.000
_cell.length_c   1.000
_cell.angle_alpha   90.00
_cell.angle_beta   90.00
_cell.angle_gamma   90.00
#
_symmetry.space_group_name_H-M   'P 1'
#
loop_
_entity.id
_entity.type
_entity.pdbx_description
1 polymer ?
#
loop_
_entity_poly.entity_id
_entity_poly.type
_entity_poly.pdbx_seq_one_letter_code
_entity_poly.pdbx_strand_id
1 'polypeptide(L)' 'MGDAKLNIAFLWHYHQPYYKNARGYYHMPWVRFHATKDYLDMLLLIEEFPAVKQNINLVPSLLLQIEDYVKNGAR' A
#
# COMPACT_ATOMS: atom_id res chain seq x y z
N MET A 1 3.91 41.84 -4.75
CA MET A 1 3.15 40.73 -4.12
C MET A 1 4.11 39.56 -4.07
N GLY A 2 4.66 39.27 -2.88
CA GLY A 2 5.69 38.25 -2.73
C GLY A 2 5.15 36.85 -3.04
N ASP A 3 6.01 36.01 -3.61
CA ASP A 3 5.73 34.62 -4.02
C ASP A 3 5.14 33.80 -2.86
N ALA A 4 3.82 33.69 -2.84
CA ALA A 4 3.14 32.82 -1.88
C ALA A 4 3.50 31.37 -2.24
N LYS A 5 4.15 30.66 -1.31
CA LYS A 5 4.51 29.25 -1.51
C LYS A 5 3.24 28.40 -1.63
N LEU A 6 3.17 27.59 -2.68
CA LEU A 6 2.12 26.59 -2.84
C LEU A 6 2.36 25.43 -1.85
N ASN A 7 1.39 25.17 -0.99
CA ASN A 7 1.41 24.02 -0.10
C ASN A 7 0.75 22.83 -0.78
N ILE A 8 1.48 21.72 -0.89
CA ILE A 8 1.00 20.48 -1.53
C ILE A 8 1.01 19.37 -0.48
N ALA A 9 -0.07 18.59 -0.45
CA ALA A 9 -0.17 17.37 0.35
C ALA A 9 -0.44 16.18 -0.56
N PHE A 10 0.51 15.24 -0.61
CA PHE A 10 0.30 13.94 -1.25
C PHE A 10 -0.37 12.99 -0.26
N LEU A 11 -1.45 12.34 -0.71
CA LEU A 11 -2.15 11.29 0.03
C LEU A 11 -2.29 10.06 -0.86
N TRP A 12 -1.54 9.02 -0.52
CA TRP A 12 -1.58 7.72 -1.17
C TRP A 12 -2.49 6.79 -0.39
N HIS A 13 -3.65 6.44 -0.96
CA HIS A 13 -4.60 5.52 -0.33
C HIS A 13 -4.44 4.12 -0.90
N TYR A 14 -3.81 3.21 -0.14
CA TYR A 14 -3.63 1.82 -0.56
C TYR A 14 -4.75 0.98 0.01
N HIS A 15 -5.63 0.58 -0.90
CA HIS A 15 -6.78 -0.24 -0.60
C HIS A 15 -6.76 -1.51 -1.45
N GLN A 16 -7.08 -2.62 -0.80
CA GLN A 16 -7.51 -3.85 -1.45
C GLN A 16 -8.75 -4.37 -0.71
N PRO A 17 -9.80 -4.82 -1.44
CA PRO A 17 -10.86 -5.64 -0.87
C PRO A 17 -10.32 -6.84 -0.09
N TYR A 18 -11.12 -7.37 0.83
CA TYR A 18 -10.80 -8.62 1.51
C TYR A 18 -11.15 -9.81 0.61
N TYR A 19 -10.14 -10.51 0.10
CA TYR A 19 -10.27 -11.55 -0.92
C TYR A 19 -10.26 -12.98 -0.35
N LYS A 20 -9.96 -13.17 0.94
CA LYS A 20 -9.98 -14.49 1.58
C LYS A 20 -11.42 -14.93 1.81
N ASN A 21 -11.79 -16.07 1.25
CA ASN A 21 -13.12 -16.65 1.46
C ASN A 21 -13.20 -17.42 2.79
N ALA A 22 -14.41 -17.88 3.14
CA ALA A 22 -14.66 -18.67 4.34
C ALA A 22 -13.92 -20.02 4.38
N ARG A 23 -13.42 -20.51 3.24
CA ARG A 23 -12.61 -21.72 3.13
C ARG A 23 -11.10 -21.44 3.25
N GLY A 24 -10.70 -20.19 3.43
CA GLY A 24 -9.32 -19.76 3.59
C GLY A 24 -8.55 -19.50 2.29
N TYR A 25 -9.20 -19.56 1.12
CA TYR A 25 -8.57 -19.33 -0.18
C TYR A 25 -8.74 -17.89 -0.64
N TYR A 26 -7.69 -17.36 -1.29
CA TYR A 26 -7.71 -16.07 -1.99
C TYR A 26 -8.14 -16.27 -3.44
N HIS A 27 -9.32 -15.77 -3.82
CA HIS A 27 -9.82 -15.89 -5.19
C HIS A 27 -9.08 -15.01 -6.19
N MET A 28 -8.56 -13.89 -5.70
CA MET A 28 -7.80 -12.92 -6.47
C MET A 28 -6.60 -12.49 -5.65
N PRO A 29 -5.38 -12.95 -5.98
CA PRO A 29 -4.17 -12.66 -5.20
C PRO A 29 -3.66 -11.25 -5.47
N TRP A 30 -4.56 -10.26 -5.61
CA TRP A 30 -4.21 -8.87 -5.90
C TRP A 30 -3.34 -8.27 -4.81
N VAL A 31 -3.62 -8.60 -3.54
CA VAL A 31 -2.76 -8.19 -2.44
C VAL A 31 -1.32 -8.68 -2.65
N ARG A 32 -1.14 -9.96 -3.00
CA ARG A 32 0.20 -10.51 -3.29
C ARG A 32 0.84 -9.85 -4.51
N PHE A 33 0.10 -9.72 -5.60
CA PHE A 33 0.60 -9.15 -6.86
C PHE A 33 1.04 -7.68 -6.71
N HIS A 34 0.22 -6.85 -6.07
CA HIS A 34 0.52 -5.44 -5.87
C HIS A 34 1.57 -5.22 -4.76
N ALA A 35 1.65 -6.09 -3.75
CA ALA A 35 2.68 -6.02 -2.72
C ALA A 35 4.10 -6.22 -3.27
N THR A 36 4.26 -7.09 -4.28
CA THR A 36 5.57 -7.35 -4.90
C THR A 36 5.96 -6.35 -5.98
N LYS A 37 5.08 -5.40 -6.31
CA LYS A 37 5.37 -4.34 -7.29
C LYS A 37 4.97 -2.97 -6.73
N ASP A 38 3.72 -2.55 -6.89
CA ASP A 38 3.30 -1.15 -6.76
C ASP A 38 3.54 -0.60 -5.36
N TYR A 39 3.28 -1.39 -4.33
CA TYR A 39 3.49 -0.95 -2.96
C TYR A 39 4.97 -0.90 -2.60
N LEU A 40 5.78 -1.83 -3.09
CA LEU A 40 7.21 -1.82 -2.87
C LEU A 40 7.89 -0.69 -3.65
N ASP A 41 7.57 -0.55 -4.93
CA ASP A 41 8.14 0.45 -5.83
C ASP A 41 7.90 1.87 -5.29
N MET A 42 6.71 2.15 -4.77
CA MET A 42 6.40 3.43 -4.16
C MET A 42 7.15 3.69 -2.85
N LEU A 43 7.40 2.66 -2.04
CA LEU A 43 8.21 2.81 -0.83
C LEU A 43 9.67 3.09 -1.18
N LEU A 44 10.22 2.39 -2.19
CA LEU A 44 11.56 2.64 -2.70
C LEU A 44 11.70 4.06 -3.27
N LEU A 45 10.68 4.55 -3.99
CA LEU A 45 10.66 5.92 -4.51
C LEU A 45 10.69 6.97 -3.39
N ILE A 46 10.04 6.70 -2.24
CA ILE A 46 10.09 7.61 -1.09
C ILE A 46 11.50 7.71 -0.52
N GLU A 47 12.25 6.61 -0.51
CA GLU A 47 13.66 6.61 -0.08
C GLU A 47 14.56 7.42 -1.01
N GLU A 48 14.28 7.44 -2.32
CA GLU A 48 15.00 8.26 -3.30
C GLU A 48 14.73 9.76 -3.15
N PHE A 49 13.54 10.15 -2.69
CA PHE A 49 13.10 11.54 -2.57
C PHE A 49 12.71 11.95 -1.13
N PRO A 50 13.65 11.89 -0.16
CA PRO A 50 13.34 12.09 1.26
C PRO A 50 12.90 13.52 1.63
N ALA A 51 13.18 14.50 0.75
CA ALA A 51 12.74 15.88 0.94
C ALA A 51 11.24 16.09 0.62
N VAL A 52 10.62 15.17 -0.14
CA VAL A 52 9.20 15.26 -0.51
C VAL A 52 8.34 14.70 0.63
N LYS A 53 7.43 15.53 1.16
CA LYS A 53 6.50 15.11 2.22
C LYS A 53 5.33 14.34 1.61
N GLN A 54 5.17 13.08 2.01
CA GLN A 54 4.16 12.18 1.48
C GLN A 54 3.42 11.47 2.63
N ASN A 55 2.12 11.22 2.45
CA ASN A 55 1.31 10.47 3.42
C ASN A 55 0.81 9.19 2.77
N ILE A 56 1.06 8.04 3.40
CA ILE A 56 0.50 6.77 2.98
C ILE A 56 -0.58 6.35 3.98
N ASN A 57 -1.77 6.09 3.47
CA ASN A 57 -2.86 5.46 4.21
C ASN A 57 -2.97 3.99 3.76
N LEU A 58 -2.74 3.06 4.69
CA LEU A 58 -2.90 1.63 4.48
C LEU A 58 -4.21 1.16 5.11
N VAL A 59 -5.11 0.58 4.32
CA VAL A 59 -6.39 0.10 4.84
C VAL A 59 -6.20 -1.23 5.59
N PRO A 60 -6.91 -1.47 6.72
CA PRO A 60 -6.76 -2.70 7.49
C PRO A 60 -6.96 -4.00 6.69
N SER A 61 -7.90 -4.01 5.74
CA SER A 61 -8.14 -5.17 4.87
C SER A 61 -6.88 -5.55 4.07
N LEU A 62 -6.13 -4.57 3.58
CA LEU A 62 -4.87 -4.81 2.89
C LEU A 62 -3.82 -5.39 3.85
N LEU A 63 -3.63 -4.75 5.01
CA LEU A 63 -2.63 -5.18 5.99
C LEU A 63 -2.85 -6.62 6.47
N LEU A 64 -4.09 -6.97 6.82
CA LEU A 64 -4.44 -8.32 7.28
C LEU A 64 -4.07 -9.40 6.26
N GLN A 65 -4.28 -9.13 4.98
CA GLN A 65 -3.99 -10.08 3.91
C GLN A 65 -2.48 -10.18 3.63
N ILE A 66 -1.74 -9.05 3.70
CA ILE A 66 -0.27 -9.07 3.65
C ILE A 66 0.29 -9.92 4.79
N GLU A 67 -0.18 -9.70 6.03
CA GLU A 67 0.26 -10.47 7.18
C GLU A 67 -0.05 -11.96 7.03
N ASP A 68 -1.19 -12.31 6.44
CA ASP A 68 -1.57 -13.70 6.19
C ASP A 68 -0.61 -14.39 5.18
N TYR A 69 -0.15 -13.68 4.15
CA TYR A 69 0.90 -14.17 3.25
C TYR A 69 2.25 -14.37 3.96
N VAL A 70 2.62 -13.46 4.87
CA VAL A 70 3.92 -13.50 5.55
C VAL A 70 3.96 -14.52 6.70
N LYS A 71 2.90 -14.61 7.51
CA LYS A 71 2.90 -15.33 8.78
C LYS A 71 2.15 -16.67 8.73
N ASN A 72 1.15 -16.81 7.85
CA ASN A 72 0.22 -17.93 7.87
C ASN A 72 0.30 -18.82 6.62
N GLY A 73 1.26 -18.58 5.73
CA GLY A 73 1.49 -19.41 4.55
C GLY A 73 0.36 -19.37 3.52
N ALA A 74 -0.41 -18.27 3.48
CA ALA A 74 -1.38 -18.06 2.41
C ALA A 74 -0.70 -18.15 1.03
N ARG A 75 -1.43 -18.68 0.03
CA ARG A 75 -0.96 -18.89 -1.34
C ARG A 75 -1.84 -18.14 -2.33
#